data_AF-T1GCF9-F1
#
_entry.id   AF-T1GCF9-F1
#
_cell.length_a   1.000
_cell.length_b   1.000
_cell.length_c   1.000
_cell.angle_alpha   90.00
_cell.angle_beta   90.00
_cell.angle_gamma   90.00
#
_symmetry.space_group_name_H-M   'P 1'
#
loop_
_entity.id
_entity.type
_entity.pdbx_description
1 polymer ?
#
loop_
_entity_poly.entity_id
_entity_poly.type
_entity_poly.pdbx_seq_one_letter_code
_entity_poly.pdbx_strand_id
1 'polypeptide(L)'
;RKLTLKFYYRDFTGGTLGLAWVASASGASGGICEKYKTYTETVAGQYQSTKRSLNTGIITFVNYNSRVPPKVSQLTLAHEIGHNFGSPHDYPLECRPGGISGNFIMFASATSGDRPNNSKFSPCSIRNISNVLDVLVGNVKRDCFKVSEGAFCGNKIVESGEECDCGFNNEECNDHCCYPRLITDYEYGMNVSAKGCARRANTQCSPSQGPCCLSDSCTFVPAIHSMKCKEETECSWSSYCNGTTPECPETKPRDDKTKCNNECFLTSTIVPQIDKRQLCQLACQDGNNTNTCRSTSEFAHLYGLPTGGISLRPGSPCDNFQGYCDVFLKCRAVDAEGPLVRLKNLLLNRETLHSVAQWIVENWYAVVLLGIGFIIFMGIFIKCCAVHTPSSNPKKRPARRISETLRRPMNTLRRMVIIYVLFWKYY
;
A
#
# COMPACT_ATOMS: atom_id res chain seq x y z
N ARG A 1 -21.35 4.08 10.40
CA ARG A 1 -19.88 4.18 10.59
C ARG A 1 -19.30 4.20 9.20
N LYS A 2 -18.37 5.12 8.90
CA LYS A 2 -17.86 5.30 7.53
C LYS A 2 -16.35 5.15 7.55
N LEU A 3 -15.78 4.49 6.54
CA LEU A 3 -14.36 4.61 6.27
C LEU A 3 -14.07 6.08 5.95
N THR A 4 -13.04 6.66 6.58
CA THR A 4 -12.69 8.08 6.37
C THR A 4 -11.32 8.18 5.74
N LEU A 5 -11.25 8.75 4.55
CA LEU A 5 -10.02 8.93 3.79
C LEU A 5 -9.69 10.41 3.71
N LYS A 6 -8.42 10.75 3.89
CA LYS A 6 -7.95 12.13 3.77
C LYS A 6 -6.89 12.26 2.70
N PHE A 7 -7.14 13.19 1.79
CA PHE A 7 -6.28 13.51 0.67
C PHE A 7 -5.31 14.63 1.04
N TYR A 8 -4.05 14.48 0.67
CA TYR A 8 -2.99 15.44 0.92
C TYR A 8 -2.25 15.80 -0.38
N TYR A 9 -1.62 16.97 -0.35
CA TYR A 9 -0.62 17.38 -1.32
C TYR A 9 0.70 17.60 -0.58
N ARG A 10 1.29 16.50 -0.07
CA ARG A 10 2.50 16.53 0.76
C ARG A 10 3.44 15.40 0.35
N ASP A 11 4.72 15.71 0.23
CA ASP A 11 5.73 14.69 -0.04
C ASP A 11 6.09 13.95 1.26
N PHE A 12 5.77 12.66 1.32
CA PHE A 12 6.08 11.84 2.50
C PHE A 12 7.44 11.16 2.35
N THR A 13 8.06 10.88 3.50
CA THR A 13 9.38 10.23 3.53
C THR A 13 9.31 8.81 2.98
N GLY A 14 10.41 8.37 2.35
CA GLY A 14 10.56 6.99 1.86
C GLY A 14 9.71 6.64 0.64
N GLY A 15 9.12 7.63 -0.05
CA GLY A 15 8.31 7.38 -1.24
C GLY A 15 6.89 6.87 -0.94
N THR A 16 6.40 7.14 0.27
CA THR A 16 5.10 6.66 0.75
C THR A 16 3.96 7.44 0.09
N LEU A 17 3.08 6.76 -0.64
CA LEU A 17 1.94 7.40 -1.32
C LEU A 17 0.64 7.39 -0.49
N GLY A 18 0.55 6.48 0.47
CA GLY A 18 -0.62 6.32 1.32
C GLY A 18 -0.30 5.55 2.59
N LEU A 19 -1.25 5.58 3.52
CA LEU A 19 -1.20 4.77 4.73
C LEU A 19 -2.62 4.50 5.24
N ALA A 20 -2.90 3.25 5.58
CA ALA A 20 -4.17 2.81 6.11
C ALA A 20 -4.02 1.81 7.26
N TRP A 21 -5.03 1.76 8.12
CA TRP A 21 -5.14 0.71 9.12
C TRP A 21 -5.71 -0.56 8.50
N VAL A 22 -5.03 -1.68 8.72
CA VAL A 22 -5.43 -2.97 8.15
C VAL A 22 -6.53 -3.62 8.99
N ALA A 23 -7.64 -4.01 8.36
CA ALA A 23 -8.67 -4.80 9.06
C ALA A 23 -8.20 -6.22 9.35
N SER A 24 -8.79 -6.82 10.38
CA SER A 24 -8.54 -8.23 10.73
C SER A 24 -9.82 -8.95 11.09
N ALA A 25 -9.92 -10.19 10.63
CA ALA A 25 -10.95 -11.15 11.01
C ALA A 25 -10.78 -11.64 12.47
N SER A 26 -9.54 -11.68 12.98
CA SER A 26 -9.20 -12.25 14.29
C SER A 26 -9.32 -11.27 15.47
N GLY A 27 -10.03 -10.15 15.29
CA GLY A 27 -10.32 -9.19 16.36
C GLY A 27 -9.28 -8.09 16.56
N ALA A 28 -8.21 -8.03 15.75
CA ALA A 28 -7.35 -6.85 15.74
C ALA A 28 -8.15 -5.60 15.31
N SER A 29 -7.77 -4.47 15.88
CA SER A 29 -8.48 -3.19 15.70
C SER A 29 -7.94 -2.48 14.47
N GLY A 30 -8.82 -2.01 13.59
CA GLY A 30 -8.40 -1.36 12.34
C GLY A 30 -9.34 -1.63 11.18
N GLY A 31 -9.30 -0.74 10.19
CA GLY A 31 -10.01 -0.85 8.93
C GLY A 31 -11.52 -0.63 9.05
N ILE A 32 -12.28 -1.22 8.13
CA ILE A 32 -13.72 -1.01 8.01
C ILE A 32 -14.49 -1.35 9.30
N CYS A 33 -15.56 -0.58 9.54
CA CYS A 33 -16.48 -0.74 10.67
C CYS A 33 -15.87 -0.61 12.09
N GLU A 34 -14.60 -0.21 12.22
CA GLU A 34 -13.96 0.06 13.51
C GLU A 34 -14.66 1.20 14.28
N LYS A 35 -14.60 1.14 15.61
CA LYS A 35 -15.23 2.13 16.50
C LYS A 35 -14.19 3.09 17.09
N TYR A 36 -14.67 4.28 17.41
CA TYR A 36 -13.94 5.20 18.27
C TYR A 36 -13.77 4.58 19.66
N LYS A 37 -12.54 4.33 20.09
CA LYS A 37 -12.22 3.75 21.40
C LYS A 37 -10.88 4.23 21.93
N THR A 38 -10.63 3.98 23.22
CA THR A 38 -9.38 4.34 23.89
C THR A 38 -8.29 3.34 23.57
N TYR A 39 -7.10 3.84 23.21
CA TYR A 39 -5.88 3.08 22.99
C TYR A 39 -4.78 3.62 23.89
N THR A 40 -3.91 2.73 24.35
CA THR A 40 -2.71 3.09 25.11
C THR A 40 -1.53 3.19 24.15
N GLU A 41 -0.91 4.35 24.10
CA GLU A 41 0.25 4.61 23.26
C GLU A 41 1.44 5.01 24.12
N THR A 42 2.65 4.68 23.68
CA THR A 42 3.87 5.10 24.36
C THR A 42 4.44 6.30 23.61
N VAL A 43 4.27 7.51 24.15
CA VAL A 43 4.80 8.74 23.56
C VAL A 43 5.94 9.22 24.46
N ALA A 44 7.14 9.36 23.88
CA ALA A 44 8.36 9.75 24.62
C ALA A 44 8.64 8.91 25.88
N GLY A 45 8.30 7.61 25.86
CA GLY A 45 8.51 6.68 26.98
C GLY A 45 7.44 6.73 28.08
N GLN A 46 6.40 7.56 27.94
CA GLN A 46 5.25 7.59 28.85
C GLN A 46 4.02 6.95 28.21
N TYR A 47 3.26 6.19 29.01
CA TYR A 47 1.98 5.63 28.59
C TYR A 47 0.91 6.72 28.61
N GLN A 48 0.35 7.02 27.45
CA GLN A 48 -0.74 7.96 27.30
C GLN A 48 -1.96 7.24 26.71
N SER A 49 -3.11 7.41 27.36
CA SER A 49 -4.38 6.90 26.86
C SER A 49 -5.03 7.94 25.93
N THR A 50 -5.13 7.63 24.64
CA THR A 50 -5.74 8.51 23.64
C THR A 50 -6.95 7.81 23.01
N LYS A 51 -7.99 8.56 22.64
CA LYS A 51 -9.13 8.00 21.93
C LYS A 51 -8.94 8.19 20.43
N ARG A 52 -9.12 7.12 19.64
CA ARG A 52 -8.90 7.11 18.19
C ARG A 52 -9.94 6.28 17.45
N SER A 53 -10.04 6.55 16.16
CA SER A 53 -10.83 5.80 15.19
C SER A 53 -9.90 5.24 14.12
N LEU A 54 -9.72 3.92 14.09
CA LEU A 54 -8.78 3.25 13.17
C LEU A 54 -9.47 2.79 11.86
N ASN A 55 -10.64 3.32 11.55
CA ASN A 55 -11.33 3.21 10.25
C ASN A 55 -10.91 4.38 9.34
N THR A 56 -9.61 4.60 9.22
CA THR A 56 -9.02 5.77 8.58
C THR A 56 -7.88 5.39 7.64
N GLY A 57 -7.71 6.19 6.59
CA GLY A 57 -6.55 6.13 5.71
C GLY A 57 -6.21 7.50 5.14
N ILE A 58 -5.00 7.64 4.63
CA ILE A 58 -4.51 8.86 3.98
C ILE A 58 -3.88 8.50 2.65
N ILE A 59 -3.99 9.43 1.69
CA ILE A 59 -3.21 9.36 0.44
C ILE A 59 -2.62 10.73 0.12
N THR A 60 -1.54 10.75 -0.65
CA THR A 60 -0.94 11.98 -1.18
C THR A 60 -0.84 11.95 -2.71
N PHE A 61 -0.92 13.13 -3.33
CA PHE A 61 -0.76 13.32 -4.76
C PHE A 61 0.66 13.78 -5.16
N VAL A 62 1.61 13.74 -4.23
CA VAL A 62 3.01 14.16 -4.44
C VAL A 62 3.96 13.07 -3.95
N ASN A 63 4.98 12.76 -4.75
CA ASN A 63 6.04 11.84 -4.39
C ASN A 63 7.38 12.35 -4.96
N TYR A 64 8.42 12.41 -4.13
CA TYR A 64 9.73 12.95 -4.52
C TYR A 64 9.61 14.30 -5.22
N ASN A 65 8.82 15.20 -4.62
CA ASN A 65 8.49 16.54 -5.10
C ASN A 65 7.86 16.60 -6.51
N SER A 66 7.31 15.48 -7.01
CA SER A 66 6.65 15.39 -8.31
C SER A 66 5.19 14.97 -8.16
N ARG A 67 4.32 15.53 -9.02
CA ARG A 67 2.89 15.20 -9.01
C ARG A 67 2.67 13.78 -9.49
N VAL A 68 1.92 13.01 -8.72
CA VAL A 68 1.53 11.64 -9.07
C VAL A 68 0.39 11.68 -10.11
N PRO A 69 0.46 10.92 -11.22
CA PRO A 69 -0.61 10.88 -12.21
C PRO A 69 -1.94 10.36 -11.63
N PRO A 70 -3.11 10.85 -12.11
CA PRO A 70 -4.42 10.43 -11.60
C PRO A 70 -4.63 8.92 -11.59
N LYS A 71 -4.16 8.21 -12.63
CA LYS A 71 -4.24 6.75 -12.73
C LYS A 71 -3.53 6.06 -11.57
N VAL A 72 -2.30 6.48 -11.26
CA VAL A 72 -1.54 5.94 -10.12
C VAL A 72 -2.21 6.31 -8.80
N SER A 73 -2.71 7.55 -8.65
CA SER A 73 -3.42 7.99 -7.45
C SER A 73 -4.70 7.19 -7.17
N GLN A 74 -5.46 6.82 -8.22
CA GLN A 74 -6.63 5.94 -8.09
C GLN A 74 -6.23 4.54 -7.61
N LEU A 75 -5.11 4.01 -8.10
CA LEU A 75 -4.59 2.71 -7.66
C LEU A 75 -4.06 2.76 -6.24
N THR A 76 -3.37 3.83 -5.83
CA THR A 76 -2.97 4.06 -4.44
C THR A 76 -4.20 4.11 -3.52
N LEU A 77 -5.25 4.83 -3.92
CA LEU A 77 -6.50 4.85 -3.16
C LEU A 77 -7.09 3.45 -3.00
N ALA A 78 -7.14 2.67 -4.09
CA ALA A 78 -7.62 1.29 -4.05
C ALA A 78 -6.75 0.39 -3.16
N HIS A 79 -5.43 0.59 -3.14
CA HIS A 79 -4.47 -0.11 -2.29
C HIS A 79 -4.75 0.15 -0.80
N GLU A 80 -4.88 1.43 -0.40
CA GLU A 80 -5.19 1.79 0.98
C GLU A 80 -6.58 1.31 1.42
N ILE A 81 -7.56 1.32 0.51
CA ILE A 81 -8.87 0.71 0.76
C ILE A 81 -8.73 -0.81 0.93
N GLY A 82 -7.92 -1.48 0.10
CA GLY A 82 -7.64 -2.90 0.23
C GLY A 82 -7.10 -3.28 1.61
N HIS A 83 -6.21 -2.46 2.18
CA HIS A 83 -5.80 -2.57 3.57
C HIS A 83 -6.95 -2.41 4.56
N ASN A 84 -7.79 -1.38 4.41
CA ASN A 84 -8.96 -1.20 5.27
C ASN A 84 -9.94 -2.37 5.20
N PHE A 85 -9.98 -3.11 4.09
CA PHE A 85 -10.76 -4.34 3.92
C PHE A 85 -10.03 -5.61 4.40
N GLY A 86 -8.79 -5.47 4.85
CA GLY A 86 -8.02 -6.51 5.54
C GLY A 86 -7.07 -7.30 4.66
N SER A 87 -6.82 -6.85 3.43
CA SER A 87 -5.74 -7.41 2.64
C SER A 87 -4.39 -6.91 3.16
N PRO A 88 -3.44 -7.79 3.53
CA PRO A 88 -2.03 -7.44 3.58
C PRO A 88 -1.48 -7.24 2.17
N HIS A 89 -0.20 -6.89 2.06
CA HIS A 89 0.49 -6.92 0.78
C HIS A 89 0.52 -8.32 0.17
N ASP A 90 0.60 -8.38 -1.15
CA ASP A 90 0.56 -9.62 -1.92
C ASP A 90 1.80 -10.51 -1.68
N TYR A 91 1.53 -11.70 -1.16
CA TYR A 91 2.49 -12.77 -0.92
C TYR A 91 1.74 -14.12 -0.93
N PRO A 92 2.32 -15.22 -1.47
CA PRO A 92 3.67 -15.40 -2.03
C PRO A 92 3.77 -14.97 -3.50
N LEU A 93 4.78 -15.45 -4.25
CA LEU A 93 5.10 -15.02 -5.61
C LEU A 93 3.91 -15.12 -6.60
N GLU A 94 3.04 -16.11 -6.41
CA GLU A 94 1.81 -16.32 -7.20
C GLU A 94 0.87 -15.11 -7.19
N CYS A 95 0.90 -14.30 -6.13
CA CYS A 95 0.08 -13.10 -5.98
C CYS A 95 0.82 -11.81 -6.37
N ARG A 96 2.07 -11.91 -6.83
CA ARG A 96 2.89 -10.80 -7.34
C ARG A 96 3.67 -11.22 -8.58
N PRO A 97 2.97 -11.56 -9.69
CA PRO A 97 3.58 -12.21 -10.84
C PRO A 97 4.56 -11.33 -11.63
N GLY A 98 4.50 -10.00 -11.48
CA GLY A 98 5.36 -9.07 -12.22
C GLY A 98 5.24 -9.22 -13.74
N GLY A 99 6.35 -8.94 -14.44
CA GLY A 99 6.44 -9.13 -15.89
C GLY A 99 5.46 -8.27 -16.69
N ILE A 100 5.03 -8.78 -17.85
CA ILE A 100 4.15 -8.06 -18.80
C ILE A 100 2.79 -7.75 -18.15
N SER A 101 2.21 -8.73 -17.47
CA SER A 101 0.91 -8.60 -16.79
C SER A 101 0.96 -7.67 -15.57
N GLY A 102 2.13 -7.52 -14.95
CA GLY A 102 2.35 -6.66 -13.79
C GLY A 102 1.87 -7.25 -12.48
N ASN A 103 2.14 -6.53 -11.40
CA ASN A 103 1.66 -6.88 -10.07
C ASN A 103 0.22 -6.39 -9.83
N PHE A 104 -0.45 -6.97 -8.85
CA PHE A 104 -1.81 -6.59 -8.46
C PHE A 104 -1.83 -5.35 -7.55
N ILE A 105 -3.02 -4.86 -7.23
CA ILE A 105 -3.24 -3.64 -6.43
C ILE A 105 -2.46 -3.67 -5.09
N MET A 106 -2.37 -4.83 -4.43
CA MET A 106 -1.76 -4.95 -3.09
C MET A 106 -0.25 -5.23 -3.12
N PHE A 107 0.42 -4.91 -4.23
CA PHE A 107 1.87 -5.00 -4.29
C PHE A 107 2.56 -3.99 -3.36
N ALA A 108 3.58 -4.42 -2.61
CA ALA A 108 4.22 -3.64 -1.55
C ALA A 108 5.15 -2.50 -2.01
N SER A 109 5.40 -2.39 -3.32
CA SER A 109 6.38 -1.47 -3.90
C SER A 109 5.74 -0.58 -4.97
N ALA A 110 6.52 -0.12 -5.96
CA ALA A 110 6.04 0.83 -6.95
C ALA A 110 5.07 0.20 -7.97
N THR A 111 4.27 1.04 -8.63
CA THR A 111 3.41 0.64 -9.75
C THR A 111 3.32 1.77 -10.77
N SER A 112 3.35 1.45 -12.07
CA SER A 112 3.04 2.45 -13.11
C SER A 112 1.54 2.60 -13.35
N GLY A 113 0.76 1.58 -13.01
CA GLY A 113 -0.67 1.51 -13.30
C GLY A 113 -1.02 1.06 -14.72
N ASP A 114 -0.04 0.77 -15.56
CA ASP A 114 -0.26 0.51 -16.99
C ASP A 114 -0.46 -0.95 -17.34
N ARG A 115 -0.17 -1.84 -16.39
CA ARG A 115 -0.21 -3.28 -16.64
C ARG A 115 -1.61 -3.85 -16.32
N PRO A 116 -2.06 -4.89 -17.03
CA PRO A 116 -3.40 -5.47 -16.88
C PRO A 116 -3.81 -5.87 -15.45
N ASN A 117 -2.85 -6.27 -14.60
CA ASN A 117 -3.13 -6.64 -13.22
C ASN A 117 -3.19 -5.45 -12.26
N ASN A 118 -2.68 -4.27 -12.64
CA ASN A 118 -2.60 -3.13 -11.73
C ASN A 118 -3.98 -2.62 -11.29
N SER A 119 -5.04 -2.91 -12.05
CA SER A 119 -6.44 -2.56 -11.72
C SER A 119 -7.22 -3.72 -11.09
N LYS A 120 -6.56 -4.78 -10.62
CA LYS A 120 -7.19 -5.99 -10.07
C LYS A 120 -6.59 -6.36 -8.72
N PHE A 121 -7.40 -6.94 -7.85
CA PHE A 121 -6.93 -7.63 -6.65
C PHE A 121 -6.42 -9.03 -7.00
N SER A 122 -5.37 -9.50 -6.30
CA SER A 122 -4.87 -10.86 -6.49
C SER A 122 -5.82 -11.88 -5.84
N PRO A 123 -5.71 -13.18 -6.17
CA PRO A 123 -6.43 -14.23 -5.46
C PRO A 123 -6.15 -14.23 -3.94
N CYS A 124 -4.93 -13.85 -3.52
CA CYS A 124 -4.59 -13.71 -2.11
C CYS A 124 -5.34 -12.56 -1.46
N SER A 125 -5.37 -11.39 -2.10
CA SER A 125 -6.08 -10.23 -1.56
C SER A 125 -7.57 -10.51 -1.44
N ILE A 126 -8.18 -11.10 -2.47
CA ILE A 126 -9.60 -11.46 -2.49
C ILE A 126 -9.94 -12.36 -1.30
N ARG A 127 -9.17 -13.44 -1.08
CA ARG A 127 -9.40 -14.35 0.05
C ARG A 127 -9.32 -13.64 1.41
N ASN A 128 -8.35 -12.75 1.60
CA ASN A 128 -8.19 -12.01 2.87
C ASN A 128 -9.35 -11.03 3.10
N ILE A 129 -9.77 -10.32 2.05
CA ILE A 129 -10.91 -9.42 2.08
C ILE A 129 -12.20 -10.21 2.40
N SER A 130 -12.44 -11.32 1.71
CA SER A 130 -13.59 -12.20 1.96
C SER A 130 -13.66 -12.65 3.41
N ASN A 131 -12.54 -13.08 4.01
CA ASN A 131 -12.51 -13.49 5.43
C ASN A 131 -12.96 -12.38 6.39
N VAL A 132 -12.62 -11.12 6.11
CA VAL A 132 -13.07 -9.98 6.93
C VAL A 132 -14.56 -9.71 6.74
N LEU A 133 -15.03 -9.78 5.49
CA LEU A 133 -16.45 -9.59 5.16
C LEU A 133 -17.32 -10.68 5.79
N ASP A 134 -16.89 -11.94 5.75
CA ASP A 134 -17.62 -13.06 6.35
C ASP A 134 -17.82 -12.88 7.87
N VAL A 135 -16.80 -12.37 8.57
CA VAL A 135 -16.87 -12.07 10.02
C VAL A 135 -17.83 -10.91 10.33
N LEU A 136 -17.98 -9.96 9.40
CA LEU A 136 -18.94 -8.85 9.52
C LEU A 136 -20.37 -9.33 9.29
N VAL A 137 -20.60 -10.17 8.27
CA VAL A 137 -21.93 -10.73 7.95
C VAL A 137 -22.37 -11.75 9.01
N GLY A 138 -21.44 -12.56 9.53
CA GLY A 138 -21.70 -13.55 10.57
C GLY A 138 -21.95 -12.99 11.98
N ASN A 139 -22.11 -11.67 12.14
CA ASN A 139 -22.35 -10.96 13.41
C ASN A 139 -21.25 -11.06 14.49
N VAL A 140 -20.06 -11.58 14.16
CA VAL A 140 -18.92 -11.64 15.09
C VAL A 140 -18.28 -10.25 15.27
N LYS A 141 -18.21 -9.46 14.19
CA LYS A 141 -18.01 -8.00 14.25
C LYS A 141 -19.31 -7.30 13.89
N ARG A 142 -19.59 -6.14 14.50
CA ARG A 142 -20.80 -5.35 14.15
C ARG A 142 -20.65 -4.78 12.75
N ASP A 143 -21.53 -5.24 11.87
CA ASP A 143 -21.72 -4.70 10.54
C ASP A 143 -22.02 -3.19 10.57
N CYS A 144 -21.48 -2.48 9.58
CA CYS A 144 -21.74 -1.07 9.33
C CYS A 144 -22.08 -0.78 7.86
N PHE A 145 -22.12 -1.81 7.02
CA PHE A 145 -22.58 -1.71 5.65
C PHE A 145 -24.08 -1.42 5.65
N LYS A 146 -24.51 -0.83 4.55
CA LYS A 146 -25.91 -0.62 4.22
C LYS A 146 -26.16 -1.27 2.87
N VAL A 147 -27.39 -1.67 2.62
CA VAL A 147 -27.81 -2.07 1.27
C VAL A 147 -27.47 -0.92 0.32
N SER A 148 -26.86 -1.23 -0.81
CA SER A 148 -26.57 -0.23 -1.83
C SER A 148 -27.90 0.35 -2.30
N GLU A 149 -28.10 1.66 -2.11
CA GLU A 149 -29.24 2.40 -2.66
C GLU A 149 -29.05 2.71 -4.16
N GLY A 150 -28.01 2.15 -4.80
CA GLY A 150 -27.59 2.49 -6.14
C GLY A 150 -26.89 3.85 -6.17
N ALA A 151 -27.19 4.64 -7.22
CA ALA A 151 -26.80 6.03 -7.35
C ALA A 151 -27.27 6.85 -6.13
N PHE A 152 -26.39 7.69 -5.57
CA PHE A 152 -26.73 8.56 -4.46
C PHE A 152 -26.73 10.02 -4.88
N CYS A 153 -27.93 10.53 -5.13
CA CYS A 153 -28.13 11.94 -5.40
C CYS A 153 -27.73 12.81 -4.19
N GLY A 154 -26.82 13.76 -4.43
CA GLY A 154 -26.31 14.72 -3.46
C GLY A 154 -24.84 14.52 -3.07
N ASN A 155 -24.11 13.62 -3.74
CA ASN A 155 -22.67 13.42 -3.56
C ASN A 155 -21.81 14.19 -4.59
N LYS A 156 -22.44 14.95 -5.49
CA LYS A 156 -21.84 15.75 -6.57
C LYS A 156 -21.21 14.91 -7.69
N ILE A 157 -21.68 13.68 -7.87
CA ILE A 157 -21.26 12.77 -8.92
C ILE A 157 -22.51 12.35 -9.68
N VAL A 158 -22.56 12.64 -10.97
CA VAL A 158 -23.69 12.22 -11.81
C VAL A 158 -23.60 10.71 -12.02
N GLU A 159 -24.56 10.00 -11.43
CA GLU A 159 -24.64 8.53 -11.49
C GLU A 159 -25.82 8.05 -12.36
N SER A 160 -25.94 6.73 -12.54
CA SER A 160 -27.01 6.15 -13.36
C SER A 160 -28.40 6.47 -12.79
N GLY A 161 -29.22 7.19 -13.57
CA GLY A 161 -30.57 7.59 -13.18
C GLY A 161 -30.69 9.05 -12.71
N GLU A 162 -29.57 9.78 -12.69
CA GLU A 162 -29.49 11.21 -12.39
C GLU A 162 -29.18 12.01 -13.66
N GLU A 163 -29.77 13.20 -13.80
CA GLU A 163 -29.39 14.10 -14.90
C GLU A 163 -28.26 15.04 -14.51
N CYS A 164 -28.15 15.38 -13.23
CA CYS A 164 -27.15 16.29 -12.67
C CYS A 164 -27.04 16.06 -11.16
N ASP A 165 -25.94 16.45 -10.53
CA ASP A 165 -25.82 16.42 -9.07
C ASP A 165 -25.01 17.62 -8.57
N CYS A 166 -25.70 18.60 -7.98
CA CYS A 166 -25.07 19.80 -7.43
C CYS A 166 -24.82 19.71 -5.91
N GLY A 167 -25.30 18.67 -5.23
CA GLY A 167 -25.16 18.49 -3.78
C GLY A 167 -26.46 18.22 -3.03
N PHE A 168 -26.36 18.16 -1.70
CA PHE A 168 -27.44 17.61 -0.87
C PHE A 168 -28.61 18.58 -0.64
N ASN A 169 -28.33 19.88 -0.48
CA ASN A 169 -29.30 20.92 -0.17
C ASN A 169 -28.99 22.23 -0.92
N ASN A 170 -29.84 23.25 -0.75
CA ASN A 170 -29.66 24.56 -1.39
C ASN A 170 -28.43 25.35 -0.90
N GLU A 171 -27.84 25.01 0.26
CA GLU A 171 -26.61 25.66 0.74
C GLU A 171 -25.37 25.10 0.02
N GLU A 172 -25.39 23.81 -0.34
CA GLU A 172 -24.31 23.15 -1.06
C GLU A 172 -24.40 23.28 -2.59
N CYS A 173 -25.63 23.48 -3.11
CA CYS A 173 -25.97 23.54 -4.51
C CYS A 173 -25.96 24.99 -5.03
N ASN A 174 -24.81 25.43 -5.53
CA ASN A 174 -24.67 26.73 -6.21
C ASN A 174 -25.07 26.68 -7.70
N ASP A 175 -25.45 25.51 -8.20
CA ASP A 175 -25.78 25.28 -9.59
C ASP A 175 -27.26 25.58 -9.86
N HIS A 176 -27.53 26.69 -10.55
CA HIS A 176 -28.89 27.07 -10.93
C HIS A 176 -29.50 26.18 -12.02
N CYS A 177 -28.71 25.32 -12.66
CA CYS A 177 -29.18 24.41 -13.70
C CYS A 177 -29.73 23.09 -13.13
N CYS A 178 -29.46 22.78 -11.85
CA CYS A 178 -29.81 21.53 -11.21
C CYS A 178 -30.70 21.75 -9.97
N TYR A 179 -31.53 20.76 -9.63
CA TYR A 179 -32.17 20.70 -8.32
C TYR A 179 -31.31 19.90 -7.34
N PRO A 180 -31.11 20.36 -6.09
CA PRO A 180 -30.41 19.58 -5.07
C PRO A 180 -31.20 18.33 -4.68
N ARG A 181 -30.56 17.41 -3.95
CA ARG A 181 -31.22 16.20 -3.44
C ARG A 181 -32.49 16.49 -2.63
N LEU A 182 -32.43 17.50 -1.75
CA LEU A 182 -33.55 17.96 -0.95
C LEU A 182 -34.24 19.15 -1.63
N ILE A 183 -35.39 18.88 -2.27
CA ILE A 183 -36.23 19.92 -2.85
C ILE A 183 -37.07 20.58 -1.76
N THR A 184 -37.19 21.90 -1.83
CA THR A 184 -38.06 22.67 -0.95
C THR A 184 -39.50 22.75 -1.48
N ASP A 185 -40.48 22.92 -0.59
CA ASP A 185 -41.89 23.08 -0.97
C ASP A 185 -42.11 24.25 -1.94
N TYR A 186 -41.29 25.30 -1.83
CA TYR A 186 -41.29 26.44 -2.74
C TYR A 186 -40.92 26.03 -4.18
N GLU A 187 -39.87 25.23 -4.35
CA GLU A 187 -39.42 24.77 -5.66
C GLU A 187 -40.40 23.79 -6.30
N TYR A 188 -40.99 22.91 -5.48
CA TYR A 188 -42.06 22.02 -5.92
C TYR A 188 -43.33 22.81 -6.31
N GLY A 189 -43.64 23.89 -5.58
CA GLY A 189 -44.73 24.82 -5.89
C GLY A 189 -44.53 25.61 -7.19
N MET A 190 -43.29 25.93 -7.56
CA MET A 190 -42.97 26.58 -8.84
C MET A 190 -42.92 25.58 -10.00
N ASN A 191 -42.47 24.35 -9.77
CA ASN A 191 -42.39 23.31 -10.78
C ASN A 191 -42.78 21.96 -10.18
N VAL A 192 -43.97 21.49 -10.53
CA VAL A 192 -44.53 20.22 -10.04
C VAL A 192 -43.70 19.01 -10.49
N SER A 193 -42.90 19.15 -11.56
CA SER A 193 -41.99 18.11 -12.04
C SER A 193 -40.58 18.22 -11.43
N ALA A 194 -40.34 19.12 -10.48
CA ALA A 194 -39.05 19.22 -9.80
C ALA A 194 -38.73 17.90 -9.08
N LYS A 195 -37.57 17.32 -9.43
CA LYS A 195 -37.03 16.10 -8.82
C LYS A 195 -35.57 16.33 -8.47
N GLY A 196 -35.13 15.84 -7.31
CA GLY A 196 -33.75 16.01 -6.87
C GLY A 196 -32.80 15.32 -7.85
N CYS A 197 -31.66 15.97 -8.14
CA CYS A 197 -30.70 15.53 -9.17
C CYS A 197 -31.29 15.43 -10.58
N ALA A 198 -32.35 16.19 -10.85
CA ALA A 198 -32.83 16.48 -12.19
C ALA A 198 -32.50 17.93 -12.57
N ARG A 199 -32.30 18.17 -13.87
CA ARG A 199 -32.07 19.51 -14.37
C ARG A 199 -33.34 20.36 -14.24
N ARG A 200 -33.16 21.67 -14.09
CA ARG A 200 -34.29 22.62 -14.06
C ARG A 200 -34.91 22.75 -15.46
N ALA A 201 -36.17 23.18 -15.51
CA ALA A 201 -36.87 23.40 -16.77
C ALA A 201 -36.09 24.40 -17.66
N ASN A 202 -36.14 24.19 -18.99
CA ASN A 202 -35.48 25.03 -20.00
C ASN A 202 -33.94 25.07 -19.93
N THR A 203 -33.32 24.03 -19.37
CA THR A 203 -31.85 23.88 -19.35
C THR A 203 -31.40 22.74 -20.27
N GLN A 204 -30.22 22.87 -20.86
CA GLN A 204 -29.61 21.83 -21.71
C GLN A 204 -28.58 21.00 -20.96
N CYS A 205 -27.95 21.56 -19.94
CA CYS A 205 -26.96 20.87 -19.13
C CYS A 205 -26.83 21.49 -17.74
N SER A 206 -26.05 20.82 -16.89
CA SER A 206 -25.55 21.32 -15.63
C SER A 206 -24.02 21.20 -15.59
N PRO A 207 -23.29 22.17 -14.99
CA PRO A 207 -21.85 22.08 -14.74
C PRO A 207 -21.41 20.81 -13.98
N SER A 208 -22.31 20.18 -13.21
CA SER A 208 -22.02 18.90 -12.54
C SER A 208 -21.81 17.74 -13.51
N GLN A 209 -22.36 17.82 -14.73
CA GLN A 209 -22.19 16.80 -15.77
C GLN A 209 -20.83 16.89 -16.45
N GLY A 210 -20.26 18.09 -16.56
CA GLY A 210 -18.93 18.26 -17.12
C GLY A 210 -18.56 19.72 -17.42
N PRO A 211 -17.28 19.94 -17.79
CA PRO A 211 -16.71 21.28 -17.96
C PRO A 211 -17.20 22.03 -19.20
N CYS A 212 -17.95 21.37 -20.09
CA CYS A 212 -18.48 21.97 -21.32
C CYS A 212 -19.92 22.48 -21.18
N CYS A 213 -20.35 22.78 -19.95
CA CYS A 213 -21.62 23.43 -19.66
C CYS A 213 -21.39 24.84 -19.10
N LEU A 214 -22.07 25.84 -19.67
CA LEU A 214 -22.04 27.21 -19.15
C LEU A 214 -22.91 27.32 -17.89
N SER A 215 -22.33 27.77 -16.78
CA SER A 215 -23.03 27.91 -15.49
C SER A 215 -24.21 28.86 -15.53
N ASP A 216 -24.09 29.96 -16.28
CA ASP A 216 -25.05 31.06 -16.19
C ASP A 216 -26.28 30.86 -17.09
N SER A 217 -26.09 30.17 -18.21
CA SER A 217 -27.15 29.92 -19.20
C SER A 217 -27.63 28.48 -19.22
N CYS A 218 -26.94 27.56 -18.54
CA CYS A 218 -27.24 26.13 -18.55
C CYS A 218 -27.28 25.52 -19.96
N THR A 219 -26.44 26.04 -20.86
CA THR A 219 -26.31 25.59 -22.25
C THR A 219 -24.92 25.03 -22.53
N PHE A 220 -24.81 24.18 -23.56
CA PHE A 220 -23.51 23.67 -23.98
C PHE A 220 -22.62 24.81 -24.46
N VAL A 221 -21.33 24.72 -24.15
CA VAL A 221 -20.35 25.67 -24.66
C VAL A 221 -20.27 25.52 -26.19
N PRO A 222 -20.66 26.53 -26.98
CA PRO A 222 -20.68 26.43 -28.43
C PRO A 222 -19.31 26.11 -29.02
N ALA A 223 -19.25 25.25 -30.04
CA ALA A 223 -18.00 24.84 -30.69
C ALA A 223 -17.17 26.05 -31.21
N ILE A 224 -17.86 27.12 -31.61
CA ILE A 224 -17.26 28.39 -32.07
C ILE A 224 -16.34 29.00 -31.00
N HIS A 225 -16.67 28.88 -29.71
CA HIS A 225 -15.85 29.45 -28.64
C HIS A 225 -14.50 28.74 -28.49
N SER A 226 -14.35 27.53 -29.05
CA SER A 226 -13.11 26.74 -28.97
C SER A 226 -12.58 26.66 -27.53
N MET A 227 -13.49 26.46 -26.56
CA MET A 227 -13.13 26.35 -25.15
C MET A 227 -12.37 25.05 -24.92
N LYS A 228 -11.12 25.18 -24.44
CA LYS A 228 -10.29 24.04 -24.08
C LYS A 228 -10.79 23.45 -22.76
N CYS A 229 -11.15 22.18 -22.76
CA CYS A 229 -11.67 21.48 -21.58
C CYS A 229 -10.72 20.41 -21.02
N LYS A 230 -9.78 19.90 -21.84
CA LYS A 230 -8.65 19.08 -21.41
C LYS A 230 -7.36 19.69 -21.96
N GLU A 231 -6.37 19.88 -21.10
CA GLU A 231 -5.04 20.33 -21.49
C GLU A 231 -4.30 19.27 -22.31
N GLU A 232 -3.35 19.71 -23.12
CA GLU A 232 -2.46 18.81 -23.85
C GLU A 232 -1.52 18.07 -22.89
N THR A 233 -1.16 16.84 -23.25
CA THR A 233 -0.17 16.04 -22.54
C THR A 233 0.93 15.59 -23.51
N GLU A 234 1.95 14.91 -22.99
CA GLU A 234 3.03 14.33 -23.79
C GLU A 234 2.55 13.23 -24.75
N CYS A 235 1.44 12.55 -24.42
CA CYS A 235 0.89 11.45 -25.22
C CYS A 235 -0.44 11.80 -25.91
N SER A 236 -1.06 12.95 -25.61
CA SER A 236 -2.36 13.34 -26.18
C SER A 236 -2.46 14.83 -26.46
N TRP A 237 -3.23 15.18 -27.48
CA TRP A 237 -3.56 16.56 -27.80
C TRP A 237 -4.60 17.12 -26.82
N SER A 238 -4.72 18.45 -26.78
CA SER A 238 -5.81 19.10 -26.04
C SER A 238 -7.18 18.76 -26.64
N SER A 239 -8.22 18.79 -25.82
CA SER A 239 -9.62 18.61 -26.27
C SER A 239 -10.43 19.87 -26.00
N TYR A 240 -11.41 20.09 -26.87
CA TYR A 240 -12.25 21.28 -26.91
C TYR A 240 -13.73 20.88 -26.86
N CYS A 241 -14.55 21.73 -26.27
CA CYS A 241 -15.99 21.50 -26.23
C CYS A 241 -16.59 21.48 -27.64
N ASN A 242 -17.41 20.47 -27.94
CA ASN A 242 -18.00 20.23 -29.26
C ASN A 242 -19.35 20.97 -29.48
N GLY A 243 -19.89 21.63 -28.44
CA GLY A 243 -21.19 22.32 -28.51
C GLY A 243 -22.42 21.43 -28.37
N THR A 244 -22.26 20.12 -28.16
CA THR A 244 -23.37 19.16 -28.12
C THR A 244 -23.45 18.35 -26.84
N THR A 245 -22.36 18.26 -26.07
CA THR A 245 -22.29 17.47 -24.83
C THR A 245 -21.67 18.29 -23.70
N PRO A 246 -22.08 18.08 -22.44
CA PRO A 246 -21.46 18.72 -21.28
C PRO A 246 -20.12 18.07 -20.90
N GLU A 247 -19.91 16.79 -21.27
CA GLU A 247 -18.63 16.12 -21.08
C GLU A 247 -17.58 16.62 -22.07
N CYS A 248 -16.35 16.70 -21.62
CA CYS A 248 -15.23 17.03 -22.50
C CYS A 248 -14.91 15.83 -23.41
N PRO A 249 -14.92 16.01 -24.75
CA PRO A 249 -14.64 14.94 -25.69
C PRO A 249 -13.29 14.26 -25.42
N GLU A 250 -13.17 12.98 -25.80
CA GLU A 250 -11.91 12.25 -25.66
C GLU A 250 -10.78 12.89 -26.49
N THR A 251 -9.58 12.92 -25.91
CA THR A 251 -8.42 13.55 -26.53
C THR A 251 -7.86 12.65 -27.64
N LYS A 252 -7.50 13.25 -28.77
CA LYS A 252 -6.78 12.53 -29.82
C LYS A 252 -5.37 12.17 -29.30
N PRO A 253 -4.91 10.91 -29.41
CA PRO A 253 -3.53 10.55 -29.12
C PRO A 253 -2.55 11.34 -30.01
N ARG A 254 -1.32 11.54 -29.51
CA ARG A 254 -0.21 12.02 -30.34
C ARG A 254 0.12 10.99 -31.41
N ASP A 255 0.85 11.42 -32.44
CA ASP A 255 1.30 10.51 -33.49
C ASP A 255 2.18 9.40 -32.90
N ASP A 256 2.07 8.19 -33.44
CA ASP A 256 2.91 7.06 -33.03
C ASP A 256 4.39 7.44 -33.05
N LYS A 257 5.14 6.99 -32.04
CA LYS A 257 6.56 7.30 -31.81
C LYS A 257 6.83 8.73 -31.32
N THR A 258 5.80 9.52 -31.02
CA THR A 258 5.97 10.71 -30.17
C THR A 258 6.54 10.26 -28.83
N LYS A 259 7.64 10.88 -28.38
CA LYS A 259 8.34 10.50 -27.15
C LYS A 259 7.41 10.66 -25.95
N CYS A 260 6.85 9.56 -25.51
CA CYS A 260 5.83 9.53 -24.48
C CYS A 260 5.88 8.16 -23.80
N ASN A 261 6.09 8.14 -22.48
CA ASN A 261 6.22 7.04 -21.49
C ASN A 261 6.07 5.55 -21.93
N ASN A 262 6.79 5.09 -22.97
CA ASN A 262 7.00 3.66 -23.21
C ASN A 262 8.46 3.32 -22.96
N GLU A 263 8.70 2.75 -21.78
CA GLU A 263 10.03 2.55 -21.22
C GLU A 263 10.26 1.07 -20.92
N CYS A 264 11.48 0.57 -21.14
CA CYS A 264 11.94 -0.60 -20.41
C CYS A 264 12.71 -0.13 -19.17
N PHE A 265 12.59 -0.85 -18.06
CA PHE A 265 13.30 -0.51 -16.82
C PHE A 265 14.56 -1.35 -16.72
N LEU A 266 15.70 -0.71 -16.47
CA LEU A 266 16.92 -1.43 -16.08
C LEU A 266 16.68 -2.11 -14.73
N THR A 267 17.17 -3.33 -14.60
CA THR A 267 16.99 -4.14 -13.38
C THR A 267 18.34 -4.58 -12.84
N SER A 268 18.47 -4.54 -11.52
CA SER A 268 19.65 -5.02 -10.79
C SER A 268 19.86 -6.53 -10.92
N THR A 269 18.83 -7.27 -11.36
CA THR A 269 18.89 -8.71 -11.63
C THR A 269 19.65 -9.06 -12.92
N ILE A 270 19.72 -8.15 -13.89
CA ILE A 270 20.40 -8.37 -15.17
C ILE A 270 21.88 -7.96 -15.09
N VAL A 271 22.20 -6.94 -14.28
CA VAL A 271 23.57 -6.43 -14.11
C VAL A 271 23.94 -6.41 -12.62
N PRO A 272 24.65 -7.43 -12.10
CA PRO A 272 25.15 -7.38 -10.73
C PRO A 272 26.15 -6.22 -10.58
N GLN A 273 26.01 -5.42 -9.51
CA GLN A 273 26.80 -4.21 -9.21
C GLN A 273 26.48 -2.95 -10.07
N ILE A 274 25.28 -2.86 -10.66
CA ILE A 274 24.85 -1.64 -11.35
C ILE A 274 24.75 -0.45 -10.37
N ASP A 275 25.23 0.73 -10.79
CA ASP A 275 25.06 1.95 -10.00
C ASP A 275 23.55 2.26 -9.88
N LYS A 276 23.09 2.54 -8.66
CA LYS A 276 21.69 2.89 -8.40
C LYS A 276 21.22 4.13 -9.15
N ARG A 277 22.16 4.96 -9.64
CA ARG A 277 21.86 6.08 -10.53
C ARG A 277 21.55 5.65 -11.96
N GLN A 278 22.20 4.59 -12.45
CA GLN A 278 21.94 4.05 -13.78
C GLN A 278 20.53 3.44 -13.85
N LEU A 279 20.00 2.90 -12.75
CA LEU A 279 18.62 2.41 -12.67
C LEU A 279 17.55 3.50 -12.90
N CYS A 280 17.94 4.78 -12.84
CA CYS A 280 17.10 5.93 -13.14
C CYS A 280 17.41 6.54 -14.51
N GLN A 281 18.13 5.83 -15.37
CA GLN A 281 18.26 6.17 -16.79
C GLN A 281 17.17 5.46 -17.57
N LEU A 282 16.62 6.18 -18.55
CA LEU A 282 15.69 5.62 -19.52
C LEU A 282 16.42 4.54 -20.31
N ALA A 283 15.79 3.38 -20.45
CA ALA A 283 16.27 2.30 -21.29
C ALA A 283 15.26 1.96 -22.38
N CYS A 284 15.80 1.46 -23.49
CA CYS A 284 15.01 1.05 -24.65
C CYS A 284 15.32 -0.41 -24.99
N GLN A 285 14.31 -1.12 -25.50
CA GLN A 285 14.43 -2.48 -25.99
C GLN A 285 13.93 -2.57 -27.43
N ASP A 286 14.44 -3.53 -28.19
CA ASP A 286 14.02 -3.78 -29.56
C ASP A 286 12.72 -4.61 -29.54
N GLY A 287 11.61 -3.93 -29.87
CA GLY A 287 10.28 -4.53 -29.90
C GLY A 287 9.86 -5.08 -28.53
N ASN A 288 9.50 -6.37 -28.49
CA ASN A 288 9.02 -7.04 -27.27
C ASN A 288 10.10 -7.90 -26.58
N ASN A 289 11.36 -7.83 -27.03
CA ASN A 289 12.43 -8.67 -26.49
C ASN A 289 13.09 -8.02 -25.27
N THR A 290 12.71 -8.46 -24.07
CA THR A 290 13.21 -7.92 -22.79
C THR A 290 14.72 -8.08 -22.59
N ASN A 291 15.37 -9.00 -23.32
CA ASN A 291 16.81 -9.22 -23.22
C ASN A 291 17.64 -8.17 -23.98
N THR A 292 16.99 -7.28 -24.73
CA THR A 292 17.65 -6.21 -25.51
C THR A 292 17.56 -4.84 -24.83
N CYS A 293 17.02 -4.77 -23.60
CA CYS A 293 16.88 -3.53 -22.86
C CYS A 293 18.28 -2.94 -22.55
N ARG A 294 18.59 -1.80 -23.17
CA ARG A 294 19.87 -1.08 -23.01
C ARG A 294 19.64 0.35 -22.57
N SER A 295 20.55 0.89 -21.77
CA SER A 295 20.44 2.26 -21.31
C SER A 295 20.62 3.23 -22.48
N THR A 296 19.82 4.31 -22.50
CA THR A 296 19.99 5.40 -23.48
C THR A 296 21.36 6.06 -23.40
N SER A 297 22.07 5.94 -22.27
CA SER A 297 23.43 6.46 -22.12
C SER A 297 24.45 5.70 -22.98
N GLU A 298 24.23 4.41 -23.25
CA GLU A 298 25.15 3.56 -24.03
C GLU A 298 25.14 3.91 -25.53
N PHE A 299 23.99 4.30 -26.05
CA PHE A 299 23.81 4.62 -27.47
C PHE A 299 23.52 6.10 -27.72
N ALA A 300 23.74 6.97 -26.73
CA ALA A 300 23.41 8.39 -26.83
C ALA A 300 24.05 9.06 -28.05
N HIS A 301 25.33 8.78 -28.30
CA HIS A 301 26.08 9.33 -29.43
C HIS A 301 25.54 8.88 -30.80
N LEU A 302 24.97 7.67 -30.89
CA LEU A 302 24.48 7.11 -32.16
C LEU A 302 23.19 7.78 -32.63
N TYR A 303 22.40 8.31 -31.70
CA TYR A 303 21.06 8.85 -31.96
C TYR A 303 20.92 10.33 -31.58
N GLY A 304 22.03 11.03 -31.33
CA GLY A 304 22.02 12.45 -30.99
C GLY A 304 21.32 12.79 -29.67
N LEU A 305 21.36 11.87 -28.70
CA LEU A 305 20.82 12.09 -27.35
C LEU A 305 21.82 12.89 -26.49
N PRO A 306 21.36 13.52 -25.39
CA PRO A 306 22.24 14.21 -24.46
C PRO A 306 23.38 13.31 -23.97
N THR A 307 24.57 13.89 -23.77
CA THR A 307 25.72 13.20 -23.18
C THR A 307 25.35 12.65 -21.80
N GLY A 308 25.31 11.32 -21.65
CA GLY A 308 24.86 10.63 -20.43
C GLY A 308 23.44 10.03 -20.52
N GLY A 309 22.77 10.12 -21.67
CA GLY A 309 21.44 9.55 -21.90
C GLY A 309 20.29 10.40 -21.39
N ILE A 310 19.10 9.81 -21.29
CA ILE A 310 17.90 10.46 -20.75
C ILE A 310 17.67 9.90 -19.35
N SER A 311 17.47 10.77 -18.37
CA SER A 311 17.10 10.35 -17.00
C SER A 311 15.59 10.33 -16.80
N LEU A 312 15.13 9.40 -15.97
CA LEU A 312 13.74 9.31 -15.52
C LEU A 312 13.38 10.49 -14.62
N ARG A 313 12.09 10.78 -14.55
CA ARG A 313 11.59 11.84 -13.66
C ARG A 313 11.65 11.38 -12.21
N PRO A 314 11.84 12.30 -11.25
CA PRO A 314 11.66 11.97 -9.84
C PRO A 314 10.24 11.40 -9.61
N GLY A 315 10.16 10.31 -8.83
CA GLY A 315 8.93 9.56 -8.64
C GLY A 315 8.61 8.51 -9.71
N SER A 316 9.40 8.40 -10.79
CA SER A 316 9.28 7.28 -11.74
C SER A 316 9.66 5.96 -11.07
N PRO A 317 8.95 4.85 -11.38
CA PRO A 317 9.33 3.53 -10.88
C PRO A 317 10.68 3.10 -11.44
N CYS A 318 11.47 2.38 -10.64
CA CYS A 318 12.80 1.87 -11.03
C CYS A 318 13.00 0.44 -10.53
N ASP A 319 14.03 -0.23 -11.07
CA ASP A 319 14.43 -1.59 -10.71
C ASP A 319 13.27 -2.59 -10.76
N ASN A 320 12.56 -2.66 -11.90
CA ASN A 320 11.36 -3.48 -12.07
C ASN A 320 10.32 -3.26 -10.96
N PHE A 321 9.97 -1.99 -10.72
CA PHE A 321 8.97 -1.56 -9.75
C PHE A 321 9.32 -1.86 -8.28
N GLN A 322 10.57 -2.17 -7.96
CA GLN A 322 11.01 -2.34 -6.57
C GLN A 322 11.24 -1.00 -5.85
N GLY A 323 11.22 0.12 -6.57
CA GLY A 323 11.47 1.44 -5.99
C GLY A 323 11.07 2.61 -6.87
N TYR A 324 11.43 3.81 -6.41
CA TYR A 324 11.26 5.07 -7.15
C TYR A 324 12.58 5.84 -7.27
N CYS A 325 12.70 6.63 -8.34
CA CYS A 325 13.82 7.56 -8.52
C CYS A 325 13.64 8.81 -7.65
N ASP A 326 14.63 9.15 -6.84
CA ASP A 326 14.63 10.40 -6.06
C ASP A 326 15.07 11.61 -6.89
N VAL A 327 15.00 12.81 -6.28
CA VAL A 327 15.44 14.07 -6.90
C VAL A 327 16.92 14.10 -7.29
N PHE A 328 17.73 13.17 -6.77
CA PHE A 328 19.15 13.00 -7.10
C PHE A 328 19.37 11.87 -8.13
N LEU A 329 18.31 11.44 -8.80
CA LEU A 329 18.30 10.38 -9.81
C LEU A 329 18.83 9.05 -9.27
N LYS A 330 18.61 8.77 -7.98
CA LYS A 330 19.01 7.51 -7.35
C LYS A 330 17.77 6.66 -7.10
N CYS A 331 17.81 5.41 -7.56
CA CYS A 331 16.74 4.45 -7.29
C CYS A 331 16.70 4.09 -5.80
N ARG A 332 15.61 4.44 -5.13
CA ARG A 332 15.30 4.12 -3.73
C ARG A 332 14.32 2.96 -3.71
N ALA A 333 14.77 1.82 -3.20
CA ALA A 333 13.90 0.69 -2.97
C ALA A 333 12.79 1.09 -1.99
N VAL A 334 11.55 0.73 -2.32
CA VAL A 334 10.39 0.87 -1.46
C VAL A 334 10.06 -0.51 -0.94
N ASP A 335 10.42 -0.73 0.32
CA ASP A 335 9.95 -1.89 1.08
C ASP A 335 9.08 -1.36 2.21
N ALA A 336 7.77 -1.43 2.01
CA ALA A 336 6.78 -1.02 3.00
C ALA A 336 6.58 -2.09 4.10
N GLU A 337 7.22 -3.26 4.01
CA GLU A 337 7.10 -4.28 5.04
C GLU A 337 8.01 -3.99 6.26
N GLY A 338 7.42 -4.01 7.45
CA GLY A 338 8.19 -3.94 8.70
C GLY A 338 9.05 -5.19 8.93
N PRO A 339 10.10 -5.10 9.79
CA PRO A 339 11.05 -6.20 10.02
C PRO A 339 10.39 -7.48 10.55
N LEU A 340 9.29 -7.35 11.30
CA LEU A 340 8.53 -8.50 11.82
C LEU A 340 7.75 -9.24 10.74
N VAL A 341 7.15 -8.53 9.78
CA VAL A 341 6.42 -9.16 8.66
C VAL A 341 7.41 -9.89 7.76
N ARG A 342 8.56 -9.29 7.51
CA ARG A 342 9.65 -9.92 6.77
C ARG A 342 10.14 -11.21 7.44
N LEU A 343 10.38 -11.18 8.76
CA LEU A 343 10.79 -12.37 9.50
C LEU A 343 9.72 -13.46 9.45
N LYS A 344 8.44 -13.09 9.60
CA LYS A 344 7.31 -14.01 9.47
C LYS A 344 7.30 -14.66 8.09
N ASN A 345 7.40 -13.87 7.02
CA ASN A 345 7.37 -14.37 5.65
C ASN A 345 8.57 -15.27 5.34
N LEU A 346 9.75 -15.00 5.93
CA LEU A 346 10.94 -15.83 5.77
C LEU A 346 10.89 -17.14 6.57
N LEU A 347 10.47 -17.10 7.83
CA LEU A 347 10.48 -18.28 8.72
C LEU A 347 9.23 -19.15 8.58
N LEU A 348 8.06 -18.53 8.41
CA LEU A 348 6.75 -19.18 8.44
C LEU A 348 6.11 -19.28 7.03
N ASN A 349 6.94 -19.35 5.99
CA ASN A 349 6.45 -19.68 4.66
C ASN A 349 5.98 -21.15 4.63
N ARG A 350 4.92 -21.45 3.86
CA ARG A 350 4.39 -22.81 3.74
C ARG A 350 5.45 -23.76 3.17
N GLU A 351 6.23 -23.30 2.19
CA GLU A 351 7.33 -24.08 1.62
C GLU A 351 8.48 -24.31 2.60
N THR A 352 8.87 -23.29 3.37
CA THR A 352 9.93 -23.44 4.40
C THR A 352 9.47 -24.35 5.52
N LEU A 353 8.21 -24.25 5.94
CA LEU A 353 7.62 -25.14 6.94
C LEU A 353 7.53 -26.59 6.47
N HIS A 354 7.17 -26.83 5.21
CA HIS A 354 7.20 -28.18 4.64
C HIS A 354 8.63 -28.74 4.54
N SER A 355 9.60 -27.93 4.11
CA SER A 355 11.01 -28.32 4.06
C SER A 355 11.58 -28.61 5.46
N VAL A 356 11.27 -27.77 6.45
CA VAL A 356 11.68 -27.99 7.85
C VAL A 356 11.01 -29.22 8.44
N ALA A 357 9.71 -29.42 8.19
CA ALA A 357 9.00 -30.61 8.65
C ALA A 357 9.59 -31.89 8.03
N GLN A 358 9.90 -31.87 6.74
CA GLN A 358 10.54 -32.99 6.07
C GLN A 358 11.96 -33.25 6.61
N TRP A 359 12.74 -32.19 6.82
CA TRP A 359 14.07 -32.29 7.43
C TRP A 359 14.04 -32.86 8.85
N ILE A 360 13.05 -32.45 9.65
CA ILE A 360 12.84 -32.98 11.02
C ILE A 360 12.53 -34.47 10.99
N VAL A 361 11.71 -34.94 10.03
CA VAL A 361 11.38 -36.37 9.88
C VAL A 361 12.60 -37.16 9.43
N GLU A 362 13.39 -36.64 8.47
CA GLU A 362 14.59 -37.30 7.97
C GLU A 362 15.74 -37.31 9.01
N ASN A 363 15.87 -36.25 9.80
CA ASN A 363 16.95 -36.06 10.78
C ASN A 363 16.45 -36.05 12.23
N TRP A 364 15.44 -36.87 12.54
CA TRP A 364 14.80 -36.90 13.86
C TRP A 364 15.81 -37.14 15.01
N TYR A 365 16.85 -37.94 14.76
CA TYR A 365 17.92 -38.23 15.72
C TYR A 365 18.73 -36.97 16.09
N ALA A 366 18.97 -36.06 15.14
CA ALA A 366 19.67 -34.80 15.40
C ALA A 366 18.83 -33.84 16.25
N VAL A 367 17.51 -33.82 16.02
CA VAL A 367 16.56 -33.04 16.83
C VAL A 367 16.53 -33.55 18.28
N VAL A 368 16.52 -34.88 18.46
CA VAL A 368 16.59 -35.50 19.80
C VAL A 368 17.92 -35.18 20.49
N LEU A 369 19.05 -35.28 19.78
CA LEU A 369 20.37 -34.93 20.34
C LEU A 369 20.47 -33.45 20.73
N LEU A 370 19.93 -32.54 19.93
CA LEU A 370 19.85 -31.12 20.25
C LEU A 370 18.96 -30.88 21.48
N GLY A 371 17.83 -31.58 21.58
CA GLY A 371 16.95 -31.51 22.75
C GLY A 371 17.63 -32.00 24.04
N ILE A 372 18.33 -33.14 23.98
CA ILE A 372 19.12 -33.67 25.11
C ILE A 372 20.24 -32.69 25.49
N GLY A 373 20.96 -32.16 24.49
CA GLY A 373 22.00 -31.15 24.70
C GLY A 373 21.46 -29.88 25.37
N PHE A 374 20.29 -29.40 24.95
CA PHE A 374 19.62 -28.25 25.55
C PHE A 374 19.21 -28.51 27.01
N ILE A 375 18.69 -29.70 27.33
CA ILE A 375 18.33 -30.09 28.70
C ILE A 375 19.59 -30.17 29.58
N ILE A 376 20.67 -30.78 29.08
CA ILE A 376 21.95 -30.83 29.80
C ILE A 376 22.49 -29.41 30.02
N PHE A 377 22.45 -28.55 29.01
CA PHE A 377 22.87 -27.17 29.11
C PHE A 377 22.04 -26.39 30.12
N MET A 378 20.70 -26.49 30.08
CA MET A 378 19.81 -25.89 31.07
C MET A 378 20.06 -26.44 32.47
N GLY A 379 20.32 -27.75 32.63
CA GLY A 379 20.69 -28.36 33.90
C GLY A 379 22.02 -27.83 34.46
N ILE A 380 23.03 -27.66 33.61
CA ILE A 380 24.32 -27.06 33.97
C ILE A 380 24.12 -25.58 34.32
N PHE A 381 23.38 -24.83 33.50
CA PHE A 381 23.09 -23.42 33.71
C PHE A 381 22.34 -23.19 35.02
N ILE A 382 21.28 -23.95 35.29
CA ILE A 382 20.54 -23.89 36.56
C ILE A 382 21.45 -24.24 37.72
N LYS A 383 22.32 -25.26 37.60
CA LYS A 383 23.26 -25.65 38.67
C LYS A 383 24.36 -24.59 38.91
N CYS A 384 24.82 -23.92 37.85
CA CYS A 384 25.75 -22.79 37.93
C CYS A 384 25.08 -21.56 38.55
N CYS A 385 23.86 -21.23 38.15
CA CYS A 385 23.10 -20.11 38.68
C CYS A 385 22.60 -20.36 40.11
N ALA A 386 22.28 -21.61 40.49
CA ALA A 386 21.80 -21.99 41.83
C ALA A 386 22.81 -21.70 42.95
N VAL A 387 24.10 -21.62 42.65
CA VAL A 387 25.16 -21.21 43.60
C VAL A 387 25.08 -19.70 43.92
N HIS A 388 24.45 -18.93 43.04
CA HIS A 388 24.30 -17.48 43.10
C HIS A 388 22.89 -17.03 43.48
N THR A 389 21.90 -17.93 43.47
CA THR A 389 20.52 -17.63 43.91
C THR A 389 20.39 -17.75 45.44
N PRO A 390 20.05 -16.67 46.16
CA PRO A 390 19.83 -16.72 47.61
C PRO A 390 18.58 -17.56 47.94
N SER A 391 18.70 -18.43 48.94
CA SER A 391 17.64 -19.34 49.39
C SER A 391 17.15 -18.92 50.78
N SER A 392 15.82 -18.85 50.96
CA SER A 392 15.17 -18.52 52.24
C SER A 392 15.26 -19.64 53.30
N ASN A 393 15.86 -20.78 52.96
CA ASN A 393 16.03 -21.91 53.87
C ASN A 393 17.27 -21.72 54.78
N PRO A 394 17.10 -21.59 56.11
CA PRO A 394 18.19 -21.28 57.06
C PRO A 394 19.22 -22.41 57.25
N LYS A 395 18.97 -23.62 56.72
CA LYS A 395 19.94 -24.74 56.76
C LYS A 395 20.88 -24.80 55.55
N LYS A 396 20.72 -23.93 54.55
CA LYS A 396 21.59 -23.89 53.36
C LYS A 396 22.67 -22.82 53.49
N ARG A 397 23.86 -23.10 52.94
CA ARG A 397 24.99 -22.17 52.92
C ARG A 397 24.63 -20.90 52.12
N PRO A 398 25.10 -19.71 52.53
CA PRO A 398 24.78 -18.46 51.86
C PRO A 398 25.31 -18.42 50.41
N ALA A 399 24.54 -17.79 49.51
CA ALA A 399 24.86 -17.68 48.10
C ALA A 399 26.12 -16.84 47.86
N ARG A 400 26.94 -17.24 46.88
CA ARG A 400 28.22 -16.56 46.57
C ARG A 400 28.00 -15.39 45.62
N ARG A 401 28.79 -14.31 45.76
CA ARG A 401 28.74 -13.17 44.83
C ARG A 401 29.40 -13.52 43.50
N ILE A 402 28.74 -13.16 42.40
CA ILE A 402 29.17 -13.45 41.02
C ILE A 402 30.57 -12.85 40.73
N SER A 403 30.88 -11.68 41.32
CA SER A 403 32.15 -10.97 41.14
C SER A 403 33.40 -11.71 41.65
N GLU A 404 33.25 -12.59 42.65
CA GLU A 404 34.37 -13.36 43.20
C GLU A 404 34.71 -14.61 42.36
N THR A 405 33.76 -15.10 41.57
CA THR A 405 33.90 -16.36 40.81
C THR A 405 34.56 -16.13 39.44
N LEU A 406 34.36 -14.95 38.84
CA LEU A 406 34.96 -14.55 37.55
C LEU A 406 36.47 -14.24 37.63
N ARG A 407 37.03 -14.00 38.83
CA ARG A 407 38.46 -13.69 39.01
C ARG A 407 39.40 -14.91 38.92
N ARG A 408 38.89 -16.15 39.04
CA ARG A 408 39.72 -17.39 38.94
C ARG A 408 38.91 -18.55 38.33
N PRO A 409 38.73 -18.62 37.00
CA PRO A 409 37.90 -19.65 36.36
C PRO A 409 38.47 -21.08 36.45
N MET A 410 39.80 -21.24 36.55
CA MET A 410 40.46 -22.57 36.54
C MET A 410 40.25 -23.41 37.80
N ASN A 411 39.98 -22.79 38.97
CA ASN A 411 39.83 -23.54 40.22
C ASN A 411 38.45 -24.20 40.37
N THR A 412 37.44 -23.68 39.68
CA THR A 412 36.07 -24.22 39.69
C THR A 412 35.95 -25.46 38.78
N LEU A 413 36.61 -25.44 37.62
CA LEU A 413 36.68 -26.59 36.70
C LEU A 413 37.52 -27.75 37.25
N ARG A 414 38.67 -27.49 37.90
CA ARG A 414 39.50 -28.55 38.52
C ARG A 414 38.78 -29.33 39.63
N ARG A 415 37.85 -28.70 40.37
CA ARG A 415 37.06 -29.40 41.40
C ARG A 415 35.92 -30.25 40.84
N MET A 416 35.39 -29.94 39.65
CA MET A 416 34.38 -30.77 38.99
C MET A 416 34.99 -32.06 38.40
N VAL A 417 36.22 -31.99 37.87
CA VAL A 417 36.93 -33.18 37.33
C VAL A 417 37.30 -34.16 38.45
N ILE A 418 37.69 -33.68 39.63
CA ILE A 418 38.06 -34.56 40.77
C ILE A 418 36.85 -35.33 41.33
N ILE A 419 35.62 -34.80 41.23
CA ILE A 419 34.41 -35.51 41.67
C ILE A 419 34.03 -36.64 40.70
N TYR A 420 34.27 -36.47 39.38
CA TYR A 420 34.00 -37.53 38.41
C TYR A 420 34.97 -38.72 38.54
N VAL A 421 36.22 -38.49 38.96
CA VAL A 421 37.19 -39.58 39.21
C VAL A 421 36.87 -40.35 40.50
N LEU A 422 36.21 -39.72 41.48
CA LEU A 422 35.80 -40.41 42.72
C LEU A 422 34.49 -41.21 42.58
N PHE A 423 33.65 -40.90 41.58
CA PHE A 423 32.38 -41.62 41.38
C PHE A 423 32.56 -42.99 40.70
N TRP A 424 33.73 -43.27 40.09
CA TRP A 424 34.02 -44.55 39.43
C TRP A 424 34.84 -45.53 40.28
N LYS A 425 34.97 -45.25 41.59
CA LYS A 425 35.64 -46.16 42.55
C LYS A 425 34.69 -46.82 43.55
N TYR A 426 33.37 -46.62 43.37
CA TYR A 426 32.30 -47.20 44.21
C TYR A 426 31.06 -47.60 43.38
N TYR A 427 31.27 -48.16 42.19
CA TYR A 427 30.34 -49.06 41.51
C TYR A 427 31.14 -50.09 40.71
#